data_AF-A0A2D9HV02-F1
#
_entry.id   AF-A0A2D9HV02-F1
#
_cell.length_a   1.000
_cell.length_b   1.000
_cell.length_c   1.000
_cell.angle_alpha   90.00
_cell.angle_beta   90.00
_cell.angle_gamma   90.00
#
_symmetry.space_group_name_H-M   'P 1'
#
loop_
_entity.id
_entity.type
_entity.pdbx_description
1 polymer ?
#
loop_
_entity_poly.entity_id
_entity_poly.type
_entity_poly.pdbx_seq_one_letter_code
_entity_poly.pdbx_strand_id
1 'polypeptide(L)'
;MRKTLDIIDRFSVAAYVWMIKILKYLLSLIGIIWLLERYANIRVVLYIRSLFSIFDAADLVKLDLPWWSFGAIDHLNEYLGPISDKAVVLEWGSGASTVWLARRSAKTYSIEHDVEWAETTKQLISEHKNVKLITIPPDTEADMFEPQYISNKPGHRGLNFKSYVNAITEIDEKFDLIAIDGRCKSACLKLAVSKLKPGGIVLFDDSKRNRNQQALRESGLMIKRYKGMNPGLPYFTYETAVLVPK
;
A
#
# COMPACT_ATOMS: atom_id res chain seq x y z
N MET A 1 -13.82 17.98 -21.54
CA MET A 1 -13.97 16.50 -21.63
C MET A 1 -13.22 15.76 -20.52
N ARG A 2 -11.88 15.72 -20.47
CA ARG A 2 -11.14 14.97 -19.42
C ARG A 2 -11.39 15.45 -17.98
N LYS A 3 -11.37 16.77 -17.73
CA LYS A 3 -11.72 17.33 -16.40
C LYS A 3 -13.17 17.01 -15.99
N THR A 4 -14.09 17.02 -16.94
CA THR A 4 -15.51 16.71 -16.71
C THR A 4 -15.72 15.24 -16.36
N LEU A 5 -15.02 14.33 -17.06
CA LEU A 5 -14.96 12.90 -16.74
C LEU A 5 -14.33 12.64 -15.37
N ASP A 6 -13.23 13.32 -15.03
CA ASP A 6 -12.56 13.21 -13.72
C ASP A 6 -13.49 13.65 -12.57
N ILE A 7 -14.35 14.65 -12.79
CA ILE A 7 -15.34 15.11 -11.80
C ILE A 7 -16.46 14.09 -11.64
N ILE A 8 -17.03 13.60 -12.74
CA ILE A 8 -18.10 12.58 -12.72
C ILE A 8 -17.61 11.30 -12.03
N ASP A 9 -16.37 10.89 -12.29
CA ASP A 9 -15.74 9.72 -11.67
C ASP A 9 -15.56 9.93 -10.15
N ARG A 10 -15.06 11.10 -9.72
CA ARG A 10 -14.94 11.44 -8.29
C ARG A 10 -16.28 11.46 -7.56
N PHE A 11 -17.32 12.02 -8.17
CA PHE A 11 -18.67 12.02 -7.59
C PHE A 11 -19.22 10.59 -7.48
N SER A 12 -19.04 9.78 -8.52
CA SER A 12 -19.49 8.39 -8.54
C SER A 12 -18.80 7.55 -7.46
N VAL A 13 -17.47 7.71 -7.31
CA VAL A 13 -16.70 7.05 -6.26
C VAL A 13 -17.14 7.53 -4.87
N ALA A 14 -17.31 8.83 -4.66
CA ALA A 14 -17.75 9.38 -3.38
C ALA A 14 -19.15 8.87 -3.00
N ALA A 15 -20.09 8.84 -3.94
CA ALA A 15 -21.44 8.31 -3.74
C ALA A 15 -21.42 6.81 -3.42
N TYR A 16 -20.61 6.03 -4.13
CA TYR A 16 -20.42 4.60 -3.85
C TYR A 16 -19.88 4.37 -2.44
N VAL A 17 -18.81 5.08 -2.05
CA VAL A 17 -18.19 4.96 -0.72
C VAL A 17 -19.18 5.33 0.38
N TRP A 18 -19.94 6.42 0.18
CA TRP A 18 -20.97 6.84 1.12
C TRP A 18 -22.08 5.78 1.27
N MET A 19 -22.56 5.23 0.16
CA MET A 19 -23.55 4.14 0.16
C MET A 19 -23.04 2.91 0.91
N ILE A 20 -21.81 2.48 0.66
CA ILE A 20 -21.19 1.34 1.36
C ILE A 20 -21.07 1.61 2.86
N LYS A 21 -20.72 2.83 3.27
CA LYS A 21 -20.65 3.22 4.68
C LYS A 21 -22.04 3.18 5.35
N ILE A 22 -23.10 3.65 4.68
CA ILE A 22 -24.47 3.53 5.19
C ILE A 22 -24.88 2.07 5.29
N LEU A 23 -24.60 1.27 4.25
CA LEU A 23 -24.94 -0.14 4.26
C LEU A 23 -24.22 -0.87 5.40
N LYS A 24 -22.93 -0.62 5.61
CA LYS A 24 -22.16 -1.13 6.76
C LYS A 24 -22.84 -0.77 8.08
N TYR A 25 -23.25 0.49 8.25
CA TYR A 25 -23.94 0.94 9.46
C TYR A 25 -25.25 0.17 9.69
N LEU A 26 -26.11 0.07 8.69
CA LEU A 26 -27.38 -0.68 8.78
C LEU A 26 -27.15 -2.17 9.08
N LEU A 27 -26.20 -2.80 8.38
CA LEU A 27 -25.82 -4.20 8.61
C LEU A 27 -25.20 -4.43 9.99
N SER A 28 -24.57 -3.41 10.58
CA SER A 28 -24.05 -3.48 11.95
C SER A 28 -25.19 -3.51 12.98
N LEU A 29 -26.25 -2.71 12.76
CA LEU A 29 -27.41 -2.67 13.67
C LEU A 29 -28.13 -4.01 13.76
N ILE A 30 -28.15 -4.78 12.66
CA ILE A 30 -28.78 -6.11 12.60
C ILE A 30 -27.78 -7.26 12.79
N GLY A 31 -26.56 -6.98 13.23
CA GLY A 31 -25.56 -7.99 13.62
C GLY A 31 -24.85 -8.73 12.47
N ILE A 32 -25.10 -8.36 11.21
CA ILE A 32 -24.46 -9.01 10.05
C ILE A 32 -22.96 -8.73 10.01
N ILE A 33 -22.53 -7.50 10.31
CA ILE A 33 -21.09 -7.17 10.36
C ILE A 33 -20.37 -8.02 11.41
N TRP A 34 -20.98 -8.17 12.59
CA TRP A 34 -20.46 -9.04 13.64
C TRP A 34 -20.40 -10.51 13.21
N LEU A 35 -21.43 -11.00 12.50
CA LEU A 35 -21.45 -12.37 11.97
C LEU A 35 -20.30 -12.61 10.98
N LEU A 36 -20.08 -11.65 10.07
CA LEU A 36 -18.97 -11.70 9.12
C LEU A 36 -17.60 -11.69 9.83
N GLU A 37 -17.44 -10.87 10.88
CA GLU A 37 -16.22 -10.83 11.69
C GLU A 37 -15.99 -12.14 12.45
N ARG A 38 -17.05 -12.76 12.99
CA ARG A 38 -16.97 -14.06 13.68
C ARG A 38 -16.42 -15.17 12.79
N TYR A 39 -16.71 -15.13 11.48
CA TYR A 39 -16.28 -16.13 10.50
C TYR A 39 -15.17 -15.60 9.57
N ALA A 40 -14.45 -14.55 10.00
CA ALA A 40 -13.36 -13.94 9.25
C ALA A 40 -12.14 -14.86 9.02
N ASN A 41 -12.07 -16.01 9.68
CA ASN A 41 -11.08 -17.04 9.36
C ASN A 41 -11.30 -17.68 7.98
N ILE A 42 -12.51 -17.59 7.41
CA ILE A 42 -12.83 -18.07 6.06
C ILE A 42 -12.53 -16.96 5.06
N ARG A 43 -11.62 -17.20 4.11
CA ARG A 43 -11.13 -16.20 3.14
C ARG A 43 -12.25 -15.42 2.44
N VAL A 44 -13.27 -16.10 1.94
CA VAL A 44 -14.37 -15.47 1.20
C VAL A 44 -15.19 -14.56 2.13
N VAL A 45 -15.41 -14.97 3.37
CA VAL A 45 -16.14 -14.18 4.36
C VAL A 45 -15.32 -12.95 4.76
N LEU A 46 -14.01 -13.10 5.00
CA LEU A 46 -13.11 -11.98 5.26
C LEU A 46 -13.07 -10.99 4.09
N TYR A 47 -13.02 -11.49 2.86
CA TYR A 47 -13.11 -10.65 1.67
C TYR A 47 -14.42 -9.86 1.66
N ILE A 48 -15.57 -10.51 1.82
CA ILE A 48 -16.87 -9.84 1.89
C ILE A 48 -16.89 -8.80 3.03
N ARG A 49 -16.40 -9.14 4.23
CA ARG A 49 -16.30 -8.22 5.37
C ARG A 49 -15.46 -7.00 5.02
N SER A 50 -14.34 -7.19 4.33
CA SER A 50 -13.43 -6.11 3.94
C SER A 50 -14.03 -5.16 2.91
N LEU A 51 -15.02 -5.58 2.10
CA LEU A 51 -15.67 -4.69 1.12
C LEU A 51 -16.36 -3.49 1.78
N PHE A 52 -16.74 -3.63 3.04
CA PHE A 52 -17.31 -2.55 3.86
C PHE A 52 -16.26 -1.59 4.43
N SER A 53 -14.97 -1.87 4.23
CA SER A 53 -13.84 -1.06 4.75
C SER A 53 -13.26 -0.12 3.69
N ILE A 54 -13.97 0.15 2.59
CA ILE A 54 -13.45 1.01 1.52
C ILE A 54 -13.16 2.44 2.02
N PHE A 55 -11.94 2.91 1.75
CA PHE A 55 -11.32 4.12 2.34
C PHE A 55 -11.49 4.24 3.87
N ASP A 56 -11.42 3.11 4.59
CA ASP A 56 -11.45 3.05 6.05
C ASP A 56 -10.24 2.23 6.55
N ALA A 57 -9.09 2.90 6.66
CA ALA A 57 -7.84 2.27 7.08
C ALA A 57 -7.93 1.73 8.52
N ALA A 58 -8.62 2.42 9.42
CA ALA A 58 -8.79 1.98 10.80
C ALA A 58 -9.56 0.65 10.87
N ASP A 59 -10.60 0.48 10.05
CA ASP A 59 -11.35 -0.78 9.98
C ASP A 59 -10.53 -1.92 9.35
N LEU A 60 -9.71 -1.64 8.34
CA LEU A 60 -8.78 -2.64 7.82
C LEU A 60 -7.73 -3.07 8.85
N VAL A 61 -7.23 -2.14 9.68
CA VAL A 61 -6.33 -2.45 10.81
C VAL A 61 -6.98 -3.41 11.80
N LYS A 62 -8.28 -3.25 12.07
CA LYS A 62 -9.06 -4.19 12.93
C LYS A 62 -9.13 -5.59 12.33
N LEU A 63 -9.25 -5.68 11.00
CA LEU A 63 -9.26 -6.95 10.27
C LEU A 63 -7.86 -7.53 10.03
N ASP A 64 -6.81 -6.82 10.46
CA ASP A 64 -5.40 -7.15 10.19
C ASP A 64 -5.11 -7.33 8.68
N LEU A 65 -5.59 -6.37 7.88
CA LEU A 65 -5.44 -6.37 6.42
C LEU A 65 -4.75 -5.10 5.88
N PRO A 66 -3.80 -5.24 4.95
CA PRO A 66 -3.33 -4.14 4.10
C PRO A 66 -4.20 -4.02 2.83
N TRP A 67 -3.92 -3.06 1.94
CA TRP A 67 -4.64 -2.85 0.68
C TRP A 67 -4.09 -3.65 -0.53
N TRP A 68 -3.47 -4.80 -0.25
CA TRP A 68 -2.81 -5.64 -1.26
C TRP A 68 -3.65 -6.86 -1.60
N SER A 69 -3.40 -7.50 -2.74
CA SER A 69 -4.12 -8.74 -3.08
C SER A 69 -3.87 -9.83 -2.02
N PHE A 70 -4.89 -10.63 -1.72
CA PHE A 70 -4.79 -11.67 -0.68
C PHE A 70 -3.65 -12.66 -0.94
N GLY A 71 -3.37 -13.00 -2.20
CA GLY A 71 -2.25 -13.87 -2.53
C GLY A 71 -0.88 -13.25 -2.22
N ALA A 72 -0.73 -11.93 -2.36
CA ALA A 72 0.48 -11.23 -1.95
C ALA A 72 0.59 -11.14 -0.42
N ILE A 73 -0.54 -10.93 0.28
CA ILE A 73 -0.61 -10.96 1.75
C ILE A 73 -0.15 -12.32 2.28
N ASP A 74 -0.64 -13.41 1.69
CA ASP A 74 -0.28 -14.78 2.08
C ASP A 74 1.22 -15.05 1.85
N HIS A 75 1.75 -14.65 0.69
CA HIS A 75 3.19 -14.74 0.43
C HIS A 75 4.00 -14.01 1.49
N LEU A 76 3.65 -12.75 1.79
CA LEU A 76 4.40 -11.95 2.75
C LEU A 76 4.28 -12.51 4.18
N ASN A 77 3.13 -13.08 4.56
CA ASN A 77 2.98 -13.78 5.84
C ASN A 77 3.94 -14.97 5.94
N GLU A 78 4.01 -15.80 4.90
CA GLU A 78 4.92 -16.95 4.84
C GLU A 78 6.39 -16.51 4.89
N TYR A 79 6.73 -15.42 4.18
CA TYR A 79 8.09 -14.89 4.14
C TYR A 79 8.53 -14.24 5.46
N LEU A 80 7.70 -13.37 6.03
CA LEU A 80 8.03 -12.63 7.25
C LEU A 80 7.87 -13.46 8.52
N GLY A 81 6.96 -14.43 8.56
CA GLY A 81 6.65 -15.20 9.77
C GLY A 81 7.88 -15.79 10.48
N PRO A 82 8.79 -16.51 9.78
CA PRO A 82 9.99 -17.08 10.38
C PRO A 82 11.05 -16.06 10.83
N ILE A 83 10.92 -14.79 10.43
CA ILE A 83 11.92 -13.74 10.68
C ILE A 83 11.34 -12.50 11.33
N SER A 84 10.08 -12.53 11.78
CA SER A 84 9.35 -11.32 12.20
C SER A 84 10.01 -10.61 13.38
N ASP A 85 10.71 -11.35 14.23
CA ASP A 85 11.45 -10.86 15.41
C ASP A 85 12.70 -10.05 15.07
N LYS A 86 13.20 -10.17 13.83
CA LYS A 86 14.41 -9.48 13.34
C LYS A 86 14.21 -8.72 12.02
N ALA A 87 13.06 -8.90 11.36
CA ALA A 87 12.81 -8.34 10.05
C ALA A 87 12.81 -6.80 10.11
N VAL A 88 13.50 -6.20 9.15
CA VAL A 88 13.52 -4.76 8.93
C VAL A 88 12.82 -4.51 7.61
N VAL A 89 11.72 -3.75 7.66
CA VAL A 89 10.87 -3.50 6.50
C VAL A 89 10.72 -2.01 6.22
N LEU A 90 10.51 -1.68 4.96
CA LEU A 90 10.22 -0.32 4.53
C LEU A 90 8.99 -0.31 3.62
N GLU A 91 8.20 0.75 3.68
CA GLU A 91 7.20 1.03 2.67
C GLU A 91 7.25 2.48 2.16
N TRP A 92 6.91 2.65 0.88
CA TRP A 92 6.48 3.92 0.32
C TRP A 92 4.96 3.92 0.22
N GLY A 93 4.30 4.88 0.85
CA GLY A 93 2.86 4.94 1.03
C GLY A 93 2.46 4.28 2.34
N SER A 94 1.81 5.05 3.20
CA SER A 94 1.48 4.66 4.58
C SER A 94 -0.01 4.37 4.75
N GLY A 95 -0.40 3.72 5.86
CA GLY A 95 -1.80 3.48 6.22
C GLY A 95 -2.00 2.17 6.97
N ALA A 96 -3.03 1.39 6.59
CA ALA A 96 -3.30 0.09 7.20
C ALA A 96 -2.14 -0.91 7.00
N SER A 97 -1.43 -0.82 5.86
CA SER A 97 -0.22 -1.61 5.61
C SER A 97 0.90 -1.32 6.61
N THR A 98 1.02 -0.08 7.09
CA THR A 98 2.03 0.29 8.10
C THR A 98 1.85 -0.51 9.38
N VAL A 99 0.62 -0.58 9.89
CA VAL A 99 0.29 -1.37 11.08
C VAL A 99 0.45 -2.86 10.80
N TRP A 100 0.02 -3.32 9.63
CA TRP A 100 0.15 -4.73 9.23
C TRP A 100 1.62 -5.18 9.21
N LEU A 101 2.50 -4.35 8.66
CA LEU A 101 3.95 -4.56 8.63
C LEU A 101 4.55 -4.49 10.04
N ALA A 102 4.14 -3.52 10.85
CA ALA A 102 4.61 -3.36 12.23
C ALA A 102 4.31 -4.58 13.12
N ARG A 103 3.22 -5.32 12.85
CA ARG A 103 2.90 -6.58 13.54
C ARG A 103 3.80 -7.75 13.11
N ARG A 104 4.56 -7.60 12.02
CA ARG A 104 5.30 -8.68 11.32
C ARG A 104 6.78 -8.34 11.12
N SER A 105 7.29 -7.35 11.84
CA SER A 105 8.67 -6.89 11.73
C SER A 105 9.21 -6.41 13.08
N ALA A 106 10.53 -6.50 13.24
CA ALA A 106 11.24 -5.87 14.34
C ALA A 106 11.26 -4.35 14.19
N LYS A 107 11.26 -3.87 12.94
CA LYS A 107 11.35 -2.46 12.60
C LYS A 107 10.66 -2.16 11.27
N THR A 108 9.84 -1.13 11.26
CA THR A 108 9.14 -0.64 10.06
C THR A 108 9.48 0.82 9.80
N TYR A 109 9.92 1.12 8.59
CA TYR A 109 10.01 2.47 8.06
C TYR A 109 8.84 2.71 7.11
N SER A 110 8.12 3.82 7.26
CA SER A 110 7.01 4.16 6.37
C SER A 110 7.20 5.59 5.86
N ILE A 111 7.27 5.76 4.54
CA ILE A 111 7.50 7.06 3.91
C ILE A 111 6.17 7.54 3.31
N GLU A 112 5.69 8.70 3.74
CA GLU A 112 4.42 9.28 3.31
C GLU A 112 4.58 10.67 2.70
N HIS A 113 3.91 10.92 1.57
CA HIS A 113 3.92 12.21 0.87
C HIS A 113 2.77 13.14 1.26
N ASP A 114 1.64 12.58 1.65
CA ASP A 114 0.45 13.36 1.98
C ASP A 114 0.48 13.69 3.48
N VAL A 115 0.58 14.97 3.81
CA VAL A 115 0.74 15.43 5.20
C VAL A 115 -0.50 15.13 6.05
N GLU A 116 -1.70 15.30 5.49
CA GLU A 116 -2.95 15.03 6.20
C GLU A 116 -3.12 13.53 6.43
N TRP A 117 -2.77 12.72 5.42
CA TRP A 117 -2.78 11.28 5.54
C TRP A 117 -1.71 10.78 6.52
N ALA A 118 -0.53 11.41 6.55
CA ALA A 118 0.51 11.07 7.52
C ALA A 118 0.05 11.27 8.97
N GLU A 119 -0.70 12.34 9.26
CA GLU A 119 -1.30 12.55 10.59
C GLU A 119 -2.34 11.47 10.92
N THR A 120 -3.14 11.04 9.94
CA THR A 120 -4.05 9.90 10.10
C THR A 120 -3.28 8.61 10.41
N THR A 121 -2.22 8.32 9.66
CA THR A 121 -1.40 7.13 9.90
C THR A 121 -0.69 7.19 11.24
N LYS A 122 -0.22 8.36 11.67
CA LYS A 122 0.39 8.58 12.99
C LYS A 122 -0.53 8.16 14.13
N GLN A 123 -1.85 8.42 14.00
CA GLN A 123 -2.85 7.95 14.96
C GLN A 123 -2.98 6.41 14.93
N LEU A 124 -3.02 5.81 13.73
CA LEU A 124 -3.12 4.34 13.57
C LEU A 124 -1.94 3.58 14.18
N ILE A 125 -0.74 4.16 14.11
CA ILE A 125 0.51 3.52 14.60
C ILE A 125 0.90 3.92 16.02
N SER A 126 0.05 4.67 16.73
CA SER A 126 0.39 5.25 18.06
C SER A 126 0.89 4.22 19.09
N GLU A 127 0.35 2.99 19.05
CA GLU A 127 0.75 1.88 19.91
C GLU A 127 1.97 1.07 19.37
N HIS A 128 2.43 1.36 18.15
CA HIS A 128 3.48 0.62 17.45
C HIS A 128 4.83 1.34 17.52
N LYS A 129 5.56 1.10 18.62
CA LYS A 129 6.88 1.71 18.90
C LYS A 129 7.98 1.32 17.91
N ASN A 130 7.79 0.25 17.15
CA ASN A 130 8.73 -0.23 16.14
C ASN A 130 8.57 0.46 14.77
N VAL A 131 7.71 1.47 14.66
CA VAL A 131 7.47 2.20 13.41
C VAL A 131 8.17 3.56 13.42
N LYS A 132 8.92 3.86 12.36
CA LYS A 132 9.39 5.20 12.02
C LYS A 132 8.64 5.71 10.80
N LEU A 133 7.66 6.60 11.03
CA LEU A 133 6.97 7.32 9.96
C LEU A 133 7.78 8.55 9.54
N ILE A 134 8.00 8.72 8.23
CA ILE A 134 8.78 9.79 7.61
C ILE A 134 7.87 10.52 6.62
N THR A 135 7.47 11.74 6.95
CA THR A 135 6.59 12.56 6.10
C THR A 135 7.42 13.47 5.20
N ILE A 136 7.34 13.26 3.88
CA ILE A 136 8.07 14.02 2.85
C ILE A 136 7.07 14.51 1.79
N PRO A 137 6.55 15.75 1.92
CA PRO A 137 5.62 16.31 0.93
C PRO A 137 6.26 16.44 -0.46
N PRO A 138 5.45 16.65 -1.52
CA PRO A 138 5.98 16.95 -2.85
C PRO A 138 6.96 18.11 -2.81
N ASP A 139 8.03 18.03 -3.62
CA ASP A 139 9.03 19.08 -3.72
C ASP A 139 8.38 20.38 -4.26
N THR A 140 8.73 21.51 -3.66
CA THR A 140 8.25 22.84 -4.08
C THR A 140 8.90 23.31 -5.37
N GLU A 141 10.10 22.83 -5.66
CA GLU A 141 10.84 23.17 -6.88
C GLU A 141 10.50 22.20 -8.01
N ALA A 142 10.06 22.77 -9.13
CA ALA A 142 9.79 22.02 -10.34
C ALA A 142 11.10 21.69 -11.06
N ASP A 143 11.71 20.55 -10.74
CA ASP A 143 12.78 19.97 -11.55
C ASP A 143 12.17 19.12 -12.67
N MET A 144 11.86 19.78 -13.78
CA MET A 144 11.24 19.15 -14.96
C MET A 144 12.23 18.31 -15.79
N PHE A 145 13.51 18.27 -15.41
CA PHE A 145 14.54 17.52 -16.14
C PHE A 145 14.57 16.03 -15.75
N GLU A 146 13.88 15.65 -14.66
CA GLU A 146 13.81 14.28 -14.17
C GLU A 146 12.36 13.72 -14.19
N PRO A 147 11.84 13.35 -15.37
CA PRO A 147 10.44 12.98 -15.55
C PRO A 147 10.00 11.76 -14.72
N GLN A 148 10.93 10.94 -14.24
CA GLN A 148 10.65 9.79 -13.37
C GLN A 148 10.09 10.18 -12.00
N TYR A 149 10.32 11.41 -11.53
CA TYR A 149 9.81 11.92 -10.26
C TYR A 149 8.53 12.74 -10.41
N ILE A 150 8.12 13.03 -11.64
CA ILE A 150 6.94 13.84 -11.93
C ILE A 150 5.69 12.96 -11.99
N SER A 151 4.71 13.28 -11.16
CA SER A 151 3.47 12.52 -11.10
C SER A 151 2.55 12.84 -12.29
N ASN A 152 2.04 11.77 -12.91
CA ASN A 152 0.98 11.83 -13.91
C ASN A 152 -0.42 11.56 -13.33
N LYS A 153 -0.54 11.34 -12.01
CA LYS A 153 -1.80 10.96 -11.35
C LYS A 153 -2.75 12.19 -11.28
N PRO A 154 -4.04 12.05 -11.63
CA PRO A 154 -5.03 13.10 -11.39
C PRO A 154 -5.01 13.58 -9.93
N GLY A 155 -5.10 14.89 -9.71
CA GLY A 155 -4.95 15.53 -8.39
C GLY A 155 -3.51 15.81 -7.95
N HIS A 156 -2.52 15.11 -8.52
CA HIS A 156 -1.09 15.31 -8.22
C HIS A 156 -0.28 15.52 -9.50
N ARG A 157 -0.92 15.99 -10.58
CA ARG A 157 -0.27 16.09 -11.89
C ARG A 157 0.76 17.21 -11.87
N GLY A 158 1.98 16.92 -12.29
CA GLY A 158 3.09 17.89 -12.32
C GLY A 158 3.80 18.09 -10.99
N LEU A 159 3.33 17.46 -9.90
CA LEU A 159 4.04 17.47 -8.63
C LEU A 159 5.29 16.59 -8.71
N ASN A 160 6.36 17.08 -8.09
CA ASN A 160 7.67 16.42 -8.01
C ASN A 160 7.78 15.64 -6.69
N PHE A 161 8.32 14.43 -6.75
CA PHE A 161 8.45 13.50 -5.62
C PHE A 161 9.89 13.00 -5.44
N LYS A 162 10.88 13.76 -5.88
CA LYS A 162 12.29 13.38 -5.83
C LYS A 162 12.74 13.16 -4.40
N SER A 163 12.47 14.08 -3.48
CA SER A 163 12.85 13.90 -2.06
C SER A 163 12.11 12.71 -1.43
N TYR A 164 10.83 12.54 -1.75
CA TYR A 164 10.04 11.40 -1.28
C TYR A 164 10.61 10.05 -1.75
N VAL A 165 10.98 9.94 -3.02
CA VAL A 165 11.60 8.71 -3.56
C VAL A 165 12.98 8.49 -2.94
N ASN A 166 13.78 9.54 -2.80
CA ASN A 166 15.14 9.44 -2.27
C ASN A 166 15.20 9.27 -0.75
N ALA A 167 14.13 9.45 0.01
CA ALA A 167 14.17 9.32 1.47
C ALA A 167 14.73 7.99 1.99
N ILE A 168 14.70 6.91 1.19
CA ILE A 168 15.35 5.63 1.51
C ILE A 168 16.89 5.71 1.56
N THR A 169 17.51 6.67 0.84
CA THR A 169 18.98 6.81 0.78
C THR A 169 19.55 7.21 2.14
N GLU A 170 18.82 8.07 2.86
CA GLU A 170 19.15 8.58 4.19
C GLU A 170 18.98 7.55 5.32
N ILE A 171 18.42 6.38 5.01
CA ILE A 171 18.28 5.29 5.98
C ILE A 171 19.49 4.36 5.82
N ASP A 172 20.35 4.33 6.84
CA ASP A 172 21.50 3.44 6.91
C ASP A 172 21.12 2.01 7.35
N GLU A 173 20.17 1.42 6.62
CA GLU A 173 19.75 0.03 6.79
C GLU A 173 19.52 -0.64 5.43
N LYS A 174 19.57 -1.97 5.44
CA LYS A 174 19.08 -2.82 4.37
C LYS A 174 17.79 -3.49 4.83
N PHE A 175 16.94 -3.89 3.90
CA PHE A 175 15.59 -4.36 4.21
C PHE A 175 15.35 -5.82 3.78
N ASP A 176 14.63 -6.56 4.62
CA ASP A 176 14.10 -7.89 4.29
C ASP A 176 12.88 -7.76 3.35
N LEU A 177 12.08 -6.72 3.53
CA LEU A 177 10.95 -6.39 2.65
C LEU A 177 10.91 -4.88 2.37
N ILE A 178 10.73 -4.52 1.10
CA ILE A 178 10.37 -3.15 0.69
C ILE A 178 9.02 -3.19 -0.03
N ALA A 179 8.01 -2.51 0.50
CA ALA A 179 6.69 -2.38 -0.12
C ALA A 179 6.55 -1.05 -0.87
N ILE A 180 6.13 -1.11 -2.14
CA ILE A 180 5.98 0.04 -3.02
C ILE A 180 4.50 0.25 -3.32
N ASP A 181 3.86 1.11 -2.53
CA ASP A 181 2.45 1.45 -2.68
C ASP A 181 2.14 2.97 -2.80
N GLY A 182 3.17 3.78 -2.96
CA GLY A 182 3.04 5.24 -2.97
C GLY A 182 3.04 5.88 -4.36
N ARG A 183 3.82 6.95 -4.48
CA ARG A 183 4.07 7.70 -5.72
C ARG A 183 5.35 7.23 -6.39
N CYS A 184 5.47 7.53 -7.69
CA CYS A 184 6.66 7.27 -8.50
C CYS A 184 7.22 5.84 -8.36
N LYS A 185 6.33 4.84 -8.32
CA LYS A 185 6.65 3.43 -8.01
C LYS A 185 7.83 2.86 -8.83
N SER A 186 7.94 3.22 -10.11
CA SER A 186 9.06 2.81 -10.97
C SER A 186 10.42 3.35 -10.48
N ALA A 187 10.47 4.60 -10.02
CA ALA A 187 11.68 5.20 -9.45
C ALA A 187 12.00 4.61 -8.07
N CYS A 188 10.98 4.40 -7.23
CA CYS A 188 11.12 3.68 -5.96
C CYS A 188 11.73 2.29 -6.15
N LEU A 189 11.26 1.53 -7.16
CA LEU A 189 11.75 0.17 -7.43
C LEU A 189 13.24 0.14 -7.75
N LYS A 190 13.73 1.12 -8.51
CA LYS A 190 15.16 1.22 -8.84
C LYS A 190 16.04 1.36 -7.58
N LEU A 191 15.61 2.17 -6.61
CA LEU A 191 16.32 2.33 -5.33
C LEU A 191 16.09 1.15 -4.38
N ALA A 192 14.89 0.55 -4.42
CA ALA A 192 14.55 -0.59 -3.56
C ALA A 192 15.54 -1.75 -3.75
N VAL A 193 15.81 -2.12 -5.01
CA VAL A 193 16.69 -3.25 -5.35
C VAL A 193 18.08 -3.10 -4.72
N SER A 194 18.65 -1.89 -4.69
CA SER A 194 19.98 -1.66 -4.11
C SER A 194 19.99 -1.64 -2.57
N LYS A 195 18.84 -1.52 -1.92
CA LYS A 195 18.66 -1.46 -0.46
C LYS A 195 18.14 -2.78 0.15
N LEU A 196 17.96 -3.84 -0.64
CA LEU A 196 17.61 -5.16 -0.11
C LEU A 196 18.78 -5.80 0.64
N LYS A 197 18.45 -6.56 1.70
CA LYS A 197 19.35 -7.57 2.28
C LYS A 197 19.49 -8.75 1.30
N PRO A 198 20.53 -9.60 1.45
CA PRO A 198 20.54 -10.91 0.81
C PRO A 198 19.26 -11.68 1.15
N GLY A 199 18.54 -12.15 0.13
CA GLY A 199 17.24 -12.82 0.32
C GLY A 199 16.04 -11.88 0.52
N GLY A 200 16.26 -10.55 0.52
CA GLY A 200 15.21 -9.54 0.63
C GLY A 200 14.29 -9.50 -0.59
N ILE A 201 13.04 -9.10 -0.40
CA ILE A 201 12.01 -9.08 -1.44
C ILE A 201 11.37 -7.70 -1.58
N VAL A 202 10.71 -7.45 -2.72
CA VAL A 202 9.93 -6.23 -2.95
C VAL A 202 8.46 -6.59 -3.17
N LEU A 203 7.55 -5.95 -2.45
CA LEU A 203 6.15 -5.91 -2.82
C LEU A 203 5.91 -4.70 -3.71
N PHE A 204 5.29 -4.90 -4.87
CA PHE A 204 4.95 -3.84 -5.81
C PHE A 204 3.44 -3.87 -6.07
N ASP A 205 2.74 -2.89 -5.51
CA ASP A 205 1.29 -2.87 -5.57
C ASP A 205 0.74 -2.21 -6.85
N ASP A 206 -0.45 -2.63 -7.29
CA ASP A 206 -1.09 -2.23 -8.54
C ASP A 206 -0.15 -2.38 -9.76
N SER A 207 0.50 -3.55 -9.80
CA SER A 207 1.59 -3.90 -10.73
C SER A 207 1.13 -4.04 -12.17
N LYS A 208 -0.18 -4.17 -12.43
CA LYS A 208 -0.73 -4.36 -13.79
C LYS A 208 -0.60 -3.11 -14.68
N ARG A 209 -0.51 -1.91 -14.11
CA ARG A 209 -0.50 -0.67 -14.89
C ARG A 209 0.66 -0.65 -15.89
N ASN A 210 0.38 -0.31 -17.16
CA ASN A 210 1.36 -0.31 -18.25
C ASN A 210 2.64 0.48 -17.93
N ARG A 211 2.50 1.65 -17.28
CA ARG A 211 3.62 2.51 -16.86
C ARG A 211 4.63 1.84 -15.90
N ASN A 212 4.22 0.76 -15.23
CA ASN A 212 5.06 0.02 -14.27
C ASN A 212 5.81 -1.15 -14.95
N GLN A 213 5.33 -1.64 -16.10
CA GLN A 213 5.80 -2.90 -16.67
C GLN A 213 7.27 -2.86 -17.11
N GLN A 214 7.74 -1.72 -17.58
CA GLN A 214 9.14 -1.57 -17.96
C GLN A 214 10.06 -1.72 -16.74
N ALA A 215 9.82 -0.95 -15.69
CA ALA A 215 10.62 -1.02 -14.45
C ALA A 215 10.57 -2.40 -13.79
N LEU A 216 9.41 -3.07 -13.82
CA LEU A 216 9.29 -4.44 -13.32
C LEU A 216 10.21 -5.41 -14.08
N ARG A 217 10.22 -5.36 -15.42
CA ARG A 217 11.09 -6.21 -16.26
C ARG A 217 12.57 -5.92 -16.06
N GLU A 218 12.92 -4.65 -15.87
CA GLU A 218 14.30 -4.18 -15.72
C GLU A 218 14.83 -4.33 -14.28
N SER A 219 13.98 -4.73 -13.31
CA SER A 219 14.36 -4.84 -11.89
C SER A 219 15.44 -5.87 -11.59
N GLY A 220 15.65 -6.84 -12.48
CA GLY A 220 16.57 -7.96 -12.26
C GLY A 220 16.06 -9.05 -11.31
N LEU A 221 14.86 -8.88 -10.73
CA LEU A 221 14.21 -9.82 -9.82
C LEU A 221 13.20 -10.72 -10.55
N MET A 222 12.92 -11.90 -9.98
CA MET A 222 11.85 -12.78 -10.44
C MET A 222 10.49 -12.25 -9.97
N ILE A 223 9.53 -12.12 -10.88
CA ILE A 223 8.22 -11.51 -10.59
C ILE A 223 7.17 -12.59 -10.37
N LYS A 224 6.59 -12.66 -9.16
CA LYS A 224 5.38 -13.44 -8.85
C LYS A 224 4.17 -12.50 -8.81
N ARG A 225 3.14 -12.77 -9.61
CA ARG A 225 1.95 -11.91 -9.73
C ARG A 225 0.75 -12.52 -9.05
N TYR A 226 0.13 -11.75 -8.16
CA TYR A 226 -1.05 -12.16 -7.40
C TYR A 226 -2.26 -11.31 -7.80
N LYS A 227 -3.16 -11.94 -8.57
CA LYS A 227 -4.44 -11.35 -9.01
C LYS A 227 -5.59 -11.84 -8.13
N GLY A 228 -6.70 -11.12 -8.14
CA GLY A 228 -7.96 -11.58 -7.55
C GLY A 228 -8.44 -10.68 -6.41
N MET A 229 -8.87 -11.31 -5.31
CA MET A 229 -9.46 -10.60 -4.17
C MET A 229 -8.45 -9.62 -3.55
N ASN A 230 -8.88 -8.38 -3.37
CA ASN A 230 -8.15 -7.33 -2.67
C ASN A 230 -9.07 -6.72 -1.60
N PRO A 231 -8.61 -6.56 -0.34
CA PRO A 231 -9.39 -5.93 0.71
C PRO A 231 -10.03 -4.60 0.29
N GLY A 232 -11.33 -4.44 0.56
CA GLY A 232 -12.03 -3.19 0.25
C GLY A 232 -12.33 -2.95 -1.24
N LEU A 233 -11.95 -3.85 -2.16
CA LEU A 233 -12.19 -3.69 -3.59
C LEU A 233 -13.04 -4.83 -4.18
N PRO A 234 -14.18 -4.52 -4.83
CA PRO A 234 -15.05 -5.53 -5.44
C PRO A 234 -14.56 -6.02 -6.82
N TYR A 235 -13.33 -5.70 -7.23
CA TYR A 235 -12.81 -5.99 -8.57
C TYR A 235 -11.63 -6.95 -8.55
N PHE A 236 -11.76 -8.07 -9.28
CA PHE A 236 -10.74 -9.12 -9.37
C PHE A 236 -9.59 -8.82 -10.34
N THR A 237 -9.66 -7.70 -11.06
CA THR A 237 -8.60 -7.31 -11.99
C THR A 237 -7.41 -6.68 -11.28
N TYR A 238 -7.49 -6.40 -9.97
CA TYR A 238 -6.37 -5.86 -9.19
C TYR A 238 -5.19 -6.84 -9.17
N GLU A 239 -3.97 -6.32 -9.16
CA GLU A 239 -2.77 -7.14 -9.14
C GLU A 239 -1.72 -6.51 -8.23
N THR A 240 -1.17 -7.32 -7.33
CA THR A 240 0.02 -7.01 -6.54
C THR A 240 1.11 -7.99 -6.98
N ALA A 241 2.32 -7.51 -7.24
CA ALA A 241 3.46 -8.35 -7.54
C ALA A 241 4.40 -8.47 -6.34
N VAL A 242 4.98 -9.64 -6.14
CA VAL A 242 6.09 -9.86 -5.22
C VAL A 242 7.31 -10.22 -6.06
N LEU A 243 8.37 -9.41 -5.93
CA LEU A 243 9.62 -9.57 -6.65
C LEU A 243 10.63 -10.20 -5.70
N VAL A 244 11.17 -11.34 -6.11
CA VAL A 244 12.09 -12.15 -5.30
C VAL A 244 13.46 -12.29 -5.99
N PRO A 245 14.54 -12.53 -5.23
CA PRO A 245 15.84 -12.86 -5.81
C PRO A 245 15.73 -14.06 -6.78
N LYS A 246 16.63 -14.09 -7.77
CA LYS A 246 16.72 -15.22 -8.71
C LYS A 246 17.30 -16.46 -8.04
#